data_AF-A0A9R1NT63-F1
#
_entry.id   AF-A0A9R1NT63-F1
#
_cell.length_a   1.000
_cell.length_b   1.000
_cell.length_c   1.000
_cell.angle_alpha   90.00
_cell.angle_beta   90.00
_cell.angle_gamma   90.00
#
_symmetry.space_group_name_H-M   'P 1'
#
loop_
_entity.id
_entity.type
_entity.pdbx_description
1 polymer ?
#
loop_
_entity_poly.entity_id
_entity_poly.type
_entity_poly.pdbx_seq_one_letter_code
_entity_poly.pdbx_strand_id
1 'polypeptide(L)'
;MASTSCFLHQSTARLAASARPAPAVGRTQLFVCKAQKNDEAASDAAVVTSRRAALSLLAGAAAIAVKVSPAAAAYGEAANVFGKAKKNTDFVAYSGEGFKLMIPAKWNPSKEREFPGQVLRYEDNFDATSNLSVIINPTTKKTITDYGSPEEFLSQVGFLLGQQYYSITVLTRTADGDEGGKHQLITATVADGKLYVCKAQAGDKRWFKGAKKFVENAAGSFSVA
;
A
#
# COMPACT_ATOMS: atom_id res chain seq x y z
N MET A 1 22.11 69.46 27.56
CA MET A 1 20.66 69.71 27.69
C MET A 1 20.13 70.14 26.34
N ALA A 2 19.34 69.31 25.68
CA ALA A 2 18.56 69.68 24.50
C ALA A 2 17.38 68.69 24.39
N SER A 3 16.19 69.27 24.35
CA SER A 3 14.88 68.60 24.36
C SER A 3 14.34 68.35 22.95
N THR A 4 13.27 67.53 22.90
CA THR A 4 12.16 67.50 21.89
C THR A 4 12.51 67.00 20.47
N SER A 5 11.69 66.21 19.76
CA SER A 5 10.30 65.73 19.93
C SER A 5 10.10 64.43 19.11
N CYS A 6 9.16 63.58 19.52
CA CYS A 6 8.76 62.36 18.80
C CYS A 6 7.53 62.66 17.92
N PHE A 7 7.60 62.37 16.62
CA PHE A 7 6.45 62.39 15.71
C PHE A 7 5.81 61.00 15.61
N LEU A 8 4.56 60.87 16.07
CA LEU A 8 3.69 59.72 15.80
C LEU A 8 3.19 59.77 14.36
N HIS A 9 3.43 58.70 13.59
CA HIS A 9 2.77 58.45 12.30
C HIS A 9 1.50 57.62 12.55
N GLN A 10 0.32 58.22 12.30
CA GLN A 10 -0.95 57.49 12.23
C GLN A 10 -1.16 56.96 10.80
N SER A 11 -1.12 55.63 10.63
CA SER A 11 -1.48 54.96 9.39
C SER A 11 -2.94 54.51 9.44
N THR A 12 -3.82 55.18 8.71
CA THR A 12 -5.22 54.75 8.52
C THR A 12 -5.27 53.63 7.49
N ALA A 13 -5.39 52.37 7.94
CA ALA A 13 -5.68 51.23 7.08
C ALA A 13 -7.17 51.19 6.75
N ARG A 14 -7.51 51.34 5.46
CA ARG A 14 -8.87 51.14 4.93
C ARG A 14 -9.14 49.65 4.80
N LEU A 15 -10.10 49.13 5.57
CA LEU A 15 -10.63 47.78 5.43
C LEU A 15 -11.56 47.73 4.22
N ALA A 16 -11.15 47.05 3.15
CA ALA A 16 -12.02 46.67 2.05
C ALA A 16 -12.87 45.47 2.47
N ALA A 17 -14.18 45.66 2.60
CA ALA A 17 -15.14 44.58 2.85
C ALA A 17 -15.34 43.76 1.57
N SER A 18 -14.99 42.48 1.61
CA SER A 18 -15.29 41.52 0.56
C SER A 18 -16.77 41.13 0.64
N ALA A 19 -17.54 41.44 -0.40
CA ALA A 19 -18.95 41.06 -0.52
C ALA A 19 -19.07 39.55 -0.75
N ARG A 20 -19.71 38.83 0.17
CA ARG A 20 -20.13 37.43 -0.01
C ARG A 20 -21.37 37.37 -0.91
N PRO A 21 -21.44 36.48 -1.91
CA PRO A 21 -22.68 36.24 -2.63
C PRO A 21 -23.69 35.52 -1.73
N ALA A 22 -24.92 36.06 -1.68
CA ALA A 22 -26.04 35.42 -1.00
C ALA A 22 -26.56 34.22 -1.83
N PRO A 23 -26.98 33.11 -1.21
CA PRO A 23 -27.58 31.99 -1.93
C PRO A 23 -28.99 32.37 -2.43
N ALA A 24 -29.27 32.08 -3.69
CA ALA A 24 -30.60 32.24 -4.28
C ALA A 24 -31.58 31.23 -3.66
N VAL A 25 -32.72 31.73 -3.17
CA VAL A 25 -33.81 30.94 -2.61
C VAL A 25 -34.50 30.18 -3.74
N GLY A 26 -34.27 28.87 -3.81
CA GLY A 26 -34.97 27.96 -4.71
C GLY A 26 -36.42 27.76 -4.29
N ARG A 27 -37.33 27.85 -5.26
CA ARG A 27 -38.78 27.67 -5.12
C ARG A 27 -39.11 26.33 -4.45
N THR A 28 -39.74 26.37 -3.28
CA THR A 28 -40.22 25.20 -2.55
C THR A 28 -41.39 24.54 -3.31
N GLN A 29 -41.14 23.45 -4.02
CA GLN A 29 -42.21 22.59 -4.52
C GLN A 29 -42.55 21.56 -3.44
N LEU A 30 -43.70 21.76 -2.79
CA LEU A 30 -44.28 20.80 -1.85
C LEU A 30 -44.80 19.60 -2.63
N PHE A 31 -44.12 18.46 -2.52
CA PHE A 31 -44.65 17.18 -3.00
C PHE A 31 -45.55 16.59 -1.93
N VAL A 32 -46.86 16.53 -2.23
CA VAL A 32 -47.84 15.81 -1.41
C VAL A 32 -47.89 14.37 -1.91
N CYS A 33 -47.30 13.44 -1.15
CA CYS A 33 -47.42 12.01 -1.42
C CYS A 33 -48.73 11.48 -0.82
N LYS A 34 -49.72 11.19 -1.68
CA LYS A 34 -50.88 10.37 -1.30
C LYS A 34 -50.57 8.91 -1.62
N ALA A 35 -50.60 8.06 -0.60
CA ALA A 35 -50.61 6.61 -0.79
C ALA A 35 -52.05 6.15 -1.04
N GLN A 36 -52.32 5.59 -2.22
CA GLN A 36 -53.53 4.81 -2.47
C GLN A 36 -53.20 3.33 -2.32
N LYS A 37 -53.93 2.66 -1.44
CA LYS A 37 -53.98 1.21 -1.33
C LYS A 37 -55.02 0.73 -2.34
N ASN A 38 -54.61 -0.09 -3.31
CA ASN A 38 -55.53 -0.88 -4.13
C ASN A 38 -55.18 -2.36 -3.93
N ASP A 39 -56.19 -3.11 -3.49
CA ASP A 39 -56.18 -4.56 -3.36
C ASP A 39 -56.20 -5.22 -4.76
N GLU A 40 -55.44 -6.31 -4.92
CA GLU A 40 -55.36 -7.10 -6.14
C GLU A 40 -56.52 -8.11 -6.22
N ALA A 41 -57.20 -8.13 -7.37
CA ALA A 41 -57.99 -9.27 -7.82
C ALA A 41 -57.97 -9.40 -9.36
N ALA A 42 -57.26 -10.42 -9.82
CA ALA A 42 -57.52 -11.34 -10.93
C ALA A 42 -57.79 -10.87 -12.38
N SER A 43 -57.10 -11.60 -13.27
CA SER A 43 -57.54 -12.21 -14.55
C SER A 43 -57.16 -11.57 -15.90
N ASP A 44 -56.28 -12.32 -16.57
CA ASP A 44 -56.16 -12.72 -17.99
C ASP A 44 -56.57 -11.83 -19.19
N ALA A 45 -55.67 -11.94 -20.19
CA ALA A 45 -55.85 -11.78 -21.64
C ALA A 45 -56.20 -10.39 -22.22
N ALA A 46 -55.22 -9.77 -22.90
CA ALA A 46 -55.30 -9.45 -24.33
C ALA A 46 -54.08 -8.64 -24.80
N VAL A 47 -53.47 -9.12 -25.88
CA VAL A 47 -52.47 -8.42 -26.68
C VAL A 47 -53.07 -7.14 -27.26
N VAL A 48 -52.57 -5.97 -26.83
CA VAL A 48 -52.55 -4.75 -27.65
C VAL A 48 -51.20 -4.09 -27.49
N THR A 49 -50.37 -4.30 -28.51
CA THR A 49 -49.02 -3.77 -28.66
C THR A 49 -49.06 -2.24 -28.78
N SER A 50 -48.71 -1.52 -27.71
CA SER A 50 -48.47 -0.07 -27.75
C SER A 50 -47.00 0.22 -27.47
N ARG A 51 -46.36 0.95 -28.38
CA ARG A 51 -44.92 1.32 -28.36
C ARG A 51 -44.51 2.12 -27.11
N ARG A 52 -45.46 2.55 -26.29
CA ARG A 52 -45.22 3.27 -25.03
C ARG A 52 -45.04 2.36 -23.81
N ALA A 53 -45.49 1.10 -23.88
CA ALA A 53 -45.35 0.12 -22.78
C ALA A 53 -43.97 -0.57 -22.75
N ALA A 54 -43.25 -0.59 -23.87
CA ALA A 54 -41.89 -1.14 -23.93
C ALA A 54 -40.85 -0.29 -23.19
N LEU A 55 -41.07 1.02 -23.09
CA LEU A 55 -40.15 1.91 -22.35
C LEU A 55 -40.33 1.84 -20.83
N SER A 56 -41.49 1.40 -20.35
CA SER A 56 -41.76 1.21 -18.92
C SER A 56 -41.25 -0.13 -18.36
N LEU A 57 -40.85 -1.08 -19.22
CA LEU A 57 -40.27 -2.36 -18.81
C LEU A 57 -38.74 -2.34 -18.70
N LEU A 58 -38.06 -1.27 -19.13
CA LEU A 58 -36.59 -1.15 -19.05
C LEU A 58 -36.10 -0.42 -17.78
N ALA A 59 -37.01 0.00 -16.89
CA ALA A 59 -36.67 0.77 -15.69
C ALA A 59 -37.08 0.07 -14.36
N GLY A 60 -37.23 -1.25 -14.36
CA GLY A 60 -37.80 -1.96 -13.21
C GLY A 60 -37.31 -3.39 -13.03
N ALA A 61 -36.01 -3.60 -12.84
CA ALA A 61 -35.45 -4.77 -12.13
C ALA A 61 -33.92 -4.66 -12.00
N ALA A 62 -33.44 -3.83 -11.08
CA ALA A 62 -32.09 -3.94 -10.54
C ALA A 62 -32.09 -3.57 -9.05
N ALA A 63 -32.99 -4.21 -8.29
CA ALA A 63 -32.93 -4.17 -6.83
C ALA A 63 -31.78 -5.08 -6.35
N ILE A 64 -30.59 -4.48 -6.26
CA ILE A 64 -29.63 -4.57 -5.15
C ILE A 64 -29.45 -6.00 -4.57
N ALA A 65 -28.45 -6.71 -5.08
CA ALA A 65 -27.76 -7.75 -4.31
C ALA A 65 -26.24 -7.69 -4.57
N VAL A 66 -25.66 -6.48 -4.63
CA VAL A 66 -24.21 -6.35 -4.52
C VAL A 66 -23.88 -6.45 -3.04
N LYS A 67 -23.38 -7.62 -2.60
CA LYS A 67 -22.62 -7.71 -1.35
C LYS A 67 -21.37 -6.82 -1.51
N VAL A 68 -21.49 -5.56 -1.12
CA VAL A 68 -20.34 -4.66 -1.05
C VAL A 68 -19.50 -5.14 0.12
N SER A 69 -18.33 -5.71 -0.17
CA SER A 69 -17.32 -6.00 0.84
C SER A 69 -16.91 -4.68 1.52
N PRO A 70 -17.05 -4.55 2.85
CA PRO A 70 -16.74 -3.31 3.56
C PRO A 70 -15.23 -3.22 3.72
N ALA A 71 -14.54 -2.71 2.71
CA ALA A 71 -13.11 -2.47 2.75
C ALA A 71 -12.74 -1.25 1.89
N ALA A 72 -13.42 -0.13 2.13
CA ALA A 72 -12.99 1.17 1.68
C ALA A 72 -13.54 2.20 2.66
N ALA A 73 -12.76 2.49 3.70
CA ALA A 73 -13.10 3.56 4.61
C ALA A 73 -12.92 4.91 3.92
N ALA A 74 -14.03 5.39 3.38
CA ALA A 74 -14.13 6.66 2.69
C ALA A 74 -14.34 7.80 3.69
N TYR A 75 -13.98 9.01 3.29
CA TYR A 75 -14.23 10.23 4.05
C TYR A 75 -15.69 10.28 4.54
N GLY A 76 -15.88 10.37 5.86
CA GLY A 76 -17.20 10.27 6.51
C GLY A 76 -17.50 8.92 7.18
N GLU A 77 -16.59 7.93 7.12
CA GLU A 77 -16.74 6.70 7.91
C GLU A 77 -16.76 7.00 9.41
N ALA A 78 -17.75 6.44 10.11
CA ALA A 78 -17.85 6.54 11.56
C ALA A 78 -16.64 5.89 12.23
N ALA A 79 -16.16 6.48 13.33
CA ALA A 79 -15.07 5.90 14.09
C ALA A 79 -15.41 4.46 14.53
N ASN A 80 -14.41 3.58 14.49
CA ASN A 80 -14.56 2.17 14.88
C ASN A 80 -14.60 2.02 16.42
N VAL A 81 -15.57 2.66 17.07
CA VAL A 81 -15.78 2.62 18.52
C VAL A 81 -16.35 1.26 18.90
N PHE A 82 -15.65 0.54 19.80
CA PHE A 82 -15.95 -0.86 20.17
C PHE A 82 -15.88 -1.86 19.01
N GLY A 83 -15.17 -1.51 17.94
CA GLY A 83 -14.86 -2.43 16.86
C GLY A 83 -14.05 -3.63 17.32
N LYS A 84 -14.18 -4.75 16.60
CA LYS A 84 -13.31 -5.91 16.81
C LYS A 84 -11.86 -5.54 16.47
N ALA A 85 -10.93 -5.95 17.34
CA ALA A 85 -9.50 -5.76 17.08
C ALA A 85 -9.09 -6.43 15.76
N LYS A 86 -8.38 -5.68 14.90
CA LYS A 86 -7.89 -6.21 13.62
C LYS A 86 -6.93 -7.38 13.89
N LYS A 87 -7.10 -8.47 13.16
CA LYS A 87 -6.18 -9.62 13.16
C LYS A 87 -5.38 -9.59 11.86
N ASN A 88 -4.14 -10.12 11.89
CA ASN A 88 -3.23 -10.20 10.73
C ASN A 88 -2.73 -8.84 10.18
N THR A 89 -2.54 -7.85 11.04
CA THR A 89 -1.94 -6.55 10.66
C THR A 89 -0.41 -6.55 10.76
N ASP A 90 0.21 -7.71 10.99
CA ASP A 90 1.66 -7.84 11.15
C ASP A 90 2.40 -7.63 9.82
N PHE A 91 1.74 -7.92 8.69
CA PHE A 91 2.29 -7.82 7.36
C PHE A 91 1.32 -7.10 6.40
N VAL A 92 1.88 -6.40 5.43
CA VAL A 92 1.19 -5.72 4.34
C VAL A 92 1.56 -6.43 3.05
N ALA A 93 0.56 -6.84 2.27
CA ALA A 93 0.78 -7.40 0.95
C ALA A 93 1.24 -6.29 -0.01
N TYR A 94 2.40 -6.47 -0.62
CA TYR A 94 2.96 -5.59 -1.63
C TYR A 94 2.98 -6.30 -2.98
N SER A 95 2.52 -5.61 -4.03
CA SER A 95 2.60 -6.07 -5.41
C SER A 95 3.47 -5.09 -6.19
N GLY A 96 4.63 -5.57 -6.63
CA GLY A 96 5.54 -4.83 -7.50
C GLY A 96 5.40 -5.25 -8.96
N GLU A 97 6.35 -4.80 -9.78
CA GLU A 97 6.42 -5.17 -11.19
C GLU A 97 6.87 -6.62 -11.35
N GLY A 98 5.91 -7.54 -11.55
CA GLY A 98 6.17 -8.96 -11.75
C GLY A 98 6.41 -9.79 -10.47
N PHE A 99 6.29 -9.19 -9.28
CA PHE A 99 6.49 -9.90 -8.02
C PHE A 99 5.49 -9.48 -6.93
N LYS A 100 5.29 -10.37 -5.96
CA LYS A 100 4.48 -10.13 -4.75
C LYS A 100 5.27 -10.56 -3.52
N LEU A 101 5.11 -9.83 -2.42
CA LEU A 101 5.66 -10.22 -1.13
C LEU A 101 4.85 -9.63 0.03
N MET A 102 5.02 -10.20 1.21
CA MET A 102 4.47 -9.71 2.46
C MET A 102 5.53 -8.90 3.20
N ILE A 103 5.34 -7.59 3.30
CA ILE A 103 6.27 -6.68 3.98
C ILE A 103 5.83 -6.51 5.43
N PRO A 104 6.74 -6.53 6.42
CA PRO A 104 6.40 -6.22 7.80
C PRO A 104 5.73 -4.86 7.91
N ALA A 105 4.55 -4.79 8.53
CA ALA A 105 3.72 -3.58 8.53
C ALA A 105 4.36 -2.38 9.27
N LYS A 106 5.34 -2.65 10.12
CA LYS A 106 6.08 -1.62 10.89
C LYS A 106 7.28 -1.04 10.14
N TRP A 107 7.63 -1.61 8.99
CA TRP A 107 8.78 -1.14 8.20
C TRP A 107 8.35 0.00 7.29
N ASN A 108 9.23 0.98 7.14
CA ASN A 108 9.00 2.16 6.33
C ASN A 108 9.65 2.00 4.95
N PRO A 109 9.03 2.51 3.88
CA PRO A 109 9.66 2.55 2.57
C PRO A 109 10.88 3.48 2.60
N SER A 110 12.01 3.00 2.13
CA SER A 110 13.26 3.75 2.06
C SER A 110 13.57 4.16 0.62
N LYS A 111 14.09 5.38 0.46
CA LYS A 111 14.51 5.91 -0.85
C LYS A 111 15.95 5.52 -1.20
N GLU A 112 16.67 4.91 -0.27
CA GLU A 112 18.03 4.47 -0.51
C GLU A 112 18.07 3.41 -1.61
N ARG A 113 19.13 3.47 -2.41
CA ARG A 113 19.42 2.52 -3.48
C ARG A 113 20.85 2.05 -3.30
N GLU A 114 21.00 0.90 -2.68
CA GLU A 114 22.29 0.26 -2.42
C GLU A 114 22.80 -0.48 -3.66
N PHE A 115 21.88 -1.01 -4.48
CA PHE A 115 22.24 -1.90 -5.58
C PHE A 115 21.67 -1.42 -6.93
N PRO A 116 22.40 -1.67 -8.04
CA PRO A 116 21.87 -1.47 -9.37
C PRO A 116 20.64 -2.36 -9.59
N GLY A 117 19.60 -1.83 -10.23
CA GLY A 117 18.35 -2.56 -10.45
C GLY A 117 17.45 -2.68 -9.22
N GLN A 118 17.77 -2.01 -8.11
CA GLN A 118 16.93 -2.03 -6.91
C GLN A 118 15.62 -1.25 -7.12
N VAL A 119 14.51 -1.98 -7.09
CA VAL A 119 13.17 -1.42 -7.27
C VAL A 119 12.51 -1.09 -5.94
N LEU A 120 12.82 -1.86 -4.89
CA LEU A 120 12.18 -1.75 -3.59
C LEU A 120 13.21 -1.71 -2.47
N ARG A 121 12.95 -0.87 -1.47
CA ARG A 121 13.64 -0.91 -0.18
C ARG A 121 12.67 -0.58 0.94
N TYR A 122 12.64 -1.41 1.96
CA TYR A 122 11.97 -1.14 3.23
C TYR A 122 12.95 -1.36 4.37
N GLU A 123 12.84 -0.58 5.42
CA GLU A 123 13.70 -0.66 6.60
C GLU A 123 12.86 -0.55 7.87
N ASP A 124 13.34 -1.16 8.95
CA ASP A 124 12.69 -1.04 10.25
C ASP A 124 12.78 0.41 10.73
N ASN A 125 11.69 0.91 11.33
CA ASN A 125 11.56 2.27 11.82
C ASN A 125 12.60 2.64 12.88
N PHE A 126 13.11 1.66 13.62
CA PHE A 126 14.10 1.90 14.68
C PHE A 126 15.55 1.66 14.21
N ASP A 127 15.74 0.83 13.18
CA ASP A 127 17.05 0.24 12.89
C ASP A 127 17.22 -0.06 11.40
N ALA A 128 18.09 0.71 10.75
CA ALA A 128 18.35 0.59 9.32
C ALA A 128 19.08 -0.71 8.94
N THR A 129 19.68 -1.42 9.91
CA THR A 129 20.33 -2.72 9.65
C THR A 129 19.31 -3.79 9.27
N SER A 130 18.08 -3.66 9.79
CA SER A 130 16.96 -4.54 9.49
C SER A 130 16.17 -4.01 8.30
N ASN A 131 16.43 -4.57 7.12
CA ASN A 131 15.86 -4.08 5.87
C ASN A 131 15.55 -5.20 4.88
N LEU A 132 14.74 -4.85 3.89
CA LEU A 132 14.34 -5.71 2.77
C LEU A 132 14.51 -4.92 1.49
N SER A 133 15.18 -5.52 0.52
CA SER A 133 15.36 -4.98 -0.81
C SER A 133 14.95 -6.00 -1.87
N VAL A 134 14.31 -5.50 -2.92
CA VAL A 134 14.03 -6.29 -4.14
C VAL A 134 14.80 -5.65 -5.28
N ILE A 135 15.54 -6.49 -6.00
CA ILE A 135 16.44 -6.11 -7.07
C ILE A 135 16.02 -6.91 -8.30
N ILE A 136 15.93 -6.20 -9.43
CA ILE A 136 15.59 -6.78 -10.72
C ILE A 136 16.70 -6.42 -11.69
N ASN A 137 17.44 -7.42 -12.14
CA ASN A 137 18.51 -7.27 -13.11
C ASN A 137 18.18 -8.05 -14.38
N PRO A 138 18.45 -7.52 -15.58
CA PRO A 138 18.30 -8.29 -16.81
C PRO A 138 19.29 -9.46 -16.82
N THR A 139 18.86 -10.62 -17.31
CA THR A 139 19.72 -11.81 -17.43
C THR A 139 19.48 -12.55 -18.74
N THR A 140 20.52 -13.16 -19.27
CA THR A 140 20.45 -14.03 -20.45
C THR A 140 20.05 -15.46 -20.11
N LYS A 141 20.02 -15.81 -18.81
CA LYS A 141 19.66 -17.15 -18.32
C LYS A 141 18.16 -17.32 -18.33
N LYS A 142 17.69 -18.55 -18.59
CA LYS A 142 16.25 -18.84 -18.63
C LYS A 142 15.74 -19.32 -17.28
N THR A 143 16.54 -20.11 -16.58
CA THR A 143 16.20 -20.63 -15.25
C THR A 143 17.28 -20.28 -14.24
N ILE A 144 16.90 -20.24 -12.96
CA ILE A 144 17.87 -20.01 -11.87
C ILE A 144 18.90 -21.15 -11.77
N THR A 145 18.56 -22.36 -12.21
CA THR A 145 19.48 -23.52 -12.23
C THR A 145 20.65 -23.35 -13.19
N ASP A 146 20.52 -22.48 -14.20
CA ASP A 146 21.60 -22.18 -15.16
C ASP A 146 22.76 -21.40 -14.53
N TYR A 147 22.57 -20.91 -13.30
CA TYR A 147 23.61 -20.28 -12.49
C TYR A 147 24.47 -21.29 -11.71
N GLY A 148 24.12 -22.57 -11.75
CA GLY A 148 24.85 -23.64 -11.05
C GLY A 148 24.37 -23.82 -9.62
N SER A 149 25.31 -24.17 -8.74
CA SER A 149 25.05 -24.34 -7.32
C SER A 149 24.73 -23.00 -6.63
N PRO A 150 24.02 -23.01 -5.48
CA PRO A 150 23.73 -21.77 -4.75
C PRO A 150 25.00 -20.97 -4.36
N GLU A 151 26.12 -21.64 -4.13
CA GLU A 151 27.39 -20.98 -3.76
C GLU A 151 28.05 -20.28 -4.96
N GLU A 152 27.96 -20.88 -6.15
CA GLU A 152 28.39 -20.25 -7.40
C GLU A 152 27.50 -19.05 -7.74
N PHE A 153 26.18 -19.18 -7.55
CA PHE A 153 25.26 -18.06 -7.70
C PHE A 153 25.62 -16.92 -6.76
N LEU A 154 25.87 -17.21 -5.48
CA LEU A 154 26.29 -16.22 -4.48
C LEU A 154 27.60 -15.52 -4.87
N SER A 155 28.56 -16.25 -5.45
CA SER A 155 29.81 -15.66 -5.94
C SER A 155 29.55 -14.65 -7.06
N GLN A 156 28.58 -14.94 -7.95
CA GLN A 156 28.20 -14.04 -9.03
C GLN A 156 27.38 -12.83 -8.55
N VAL A 157 26.51 -13.02 -7.55
CA VAL A 157 25.77 -11.92 -6.89
C VAL A 157 26.53 -11.34 -5.70
N GLY A 158 27.84 -11.60 -5.60
CA GLY A 158 28.68 -11.24 -4.46
C GLY A 158 28.84 -9.72 -4.23
N PHE A 159 28.35 -8.89 -5.13
CA PHE A 159 28.23 -7.45 -4.88
C PHE A 159 27.05 -7.10 -3.96
N LEU A 160 26.06 -7.99 -3.79
CA LEU A 160 24.83 -7.73 -3.02
C LEU A 160 25.01 -7.84 -1.49
N LEU A 161 26.07 -8.46 -1.01
CA LEU A 161 26.17 -8.91 0.38
C LEU A 161 27.51 -8.51 1.04
N GLY A 162 28.37 -7.74 0.37
CA GLY A 162 29.69 -7.32 0.87
C GLY A 162 30.72 -8.45 0.80
N GLN A 163 32.02 -8.13 0.75
CA GLN A 163 33.11 -9.07 0.39
C GLN A 163 33.42 -10.24 1.37
N GLN A 164 32.44 -10.88 2.00
CA GLN A 164 32.65 -12.06 2.83
C GLN A 164 31.48 -13.05 2.71
N TYR A 165 31.74 -14.21 2.11
CA TYR A 165 30.72 -15.19 1.72
C TYR A 165 30.97 -16.58 2.26
N TYR A 166 29.99 -17.12 2.99
CA TYR A 166 29.73 -18.56 3.14
C TYR A 166 28.20 -18.80 3.20
N SER A 167 27.80 -19.96 2.67
CA SER A 167 26.48 -20.51 2.30
C SER A 167 25.26 -20.19 3.19
N ILE A 168 24.12 -19.95 2.53
CA ILE A 168 22.67 -19.98 2.93
C ILE A 168 22.32 -19.81 4.43
N THR A 169 21.48 -18.80 4.73
CA THR A 169 21.28 -18.16 6.05
C THR A 169 22.59 -17.57 6.55
N VAL A 170 23.05 -16.53 5.86
CA VAL A 170 24.39 -15.99 6.07
C VAL A 170 24.39 -15.12 7.32
N LEU A 171 25.11 -15.53 8.37
CA LEU A 171 25.48 -14.67 9.49
C LEU A 171 26.77 -13.94 9.14
N THR A 172 26.68 -12.73 8.60
CA THR A 172 27.86 -11.90 8.29
C THR A 172 28.34 -11.20 9.56
N ARG A 173 29.55 -11.51 10.06
CA ARG A 173 30.16 -10.82 11.21
C ARG A 173 31.26 -9.88 10.70
N THR A 174 31.13 -8.58 10.98
CA THR A 174 32.20 -7.61 10.76
C THR A 174 33.24 -7.68 11.89
N ALA A 175 34.48 -7.29 11.60
CA ALA A 175 35.58 -7.33 12.58
C ALA A 175 35.29 -6.48 13.84
N ASP A 176 34.54 -5.38 13.66
CA ASP A 176 34.14 -4.48 14.75
C ASP A 176 33.06 -5.06 15.67
N GLY A 177 32.48 -6.22 15.33
CA GLY A 177 31.47 -6.90 16.15
C GLY A 177 30.11 -6.20 16.18
N ASP A 178 29.85 -5.30 15.23
CA ASP A 178 28.59 -4.56 15.14
C ASP A 178 27.39 -5.53 15.09
N GLU A 179 26.42 -5.27 15.96
CA GLU A 179 25.21 -6.08 16.21
C GLU A 179 25.37 -7.59 16.45
N GLY A 180 26.60 -8.09 16.63
CA GLY A 180 26.87 -9.54 16.72
C GLY A 180 26.87 -10.26 15.37
N GLY A 181 26.76 -9.51 14.27
CA GLY A 181 26.59 -10.01 12.91
C GLY A 181 25.18 -9.76 12.35
N LYS A 182 24.98 -10.03 11.07
CA LYS A 182 23.71 -9.82 10.36
C LYS A 182 23.27 -11.11 9.69
N HIS A 183 22.02 -11.50 9.93
CA HIS A 183 21.39 -12.60 9.21
C HIS A 183 20.86 -12.07 7.90
N GLN A 184 21.32 -12.64 6.78
CA GLN A 184 20.85 -12.29 5.44
C GLN A 184 20.15 -13.49 4.81
N LEU A 185 18.91 -13.28 4.41
CA LEU A 185 18.08 -14.25 3.70
C LEU A 185 17.91 -13.74 2.27
N ILE A 186 18.21 -14.61 1.32
CA ILE A 186 18.20 -14.28 -0.10
C ILE A 186 17.30 -15.30 -0.79
N THR A 187 16.33 -14.78 -1.52
CA THR A 187 15.47 -15.56 -2.39
C THR A 187 15.64 -15.02 -3.79
N ALA A 188 16.11 -15.87 -4.70
CA ALA A 188 16.36 -15.48 -6.08
C ALA A 188 15.60 -16.39 -7.04
N THR A 189 15.09 -15.82 -8.13
CA THR A 189 14.46 -16.55 -9.21
C THR A 189 14.61 -15.81 -10.53
N VAL A 190 14.48 -16.53 -11.64
CA VAL A 190 14.56 -15.97 -12.98
C VAL A 190 13.20 -16.13 -13.64
N ALA A 191 12.66 -15.03 -14.16
CA ALA A 191 11.44 -15.02 -14.97
C ALA A 191 11.55 -13.94 -16.04
N ASP A 192 10.97 -14.17 -17.22
CA ASP A 192 10.94 -13.21 -18.34
C ASP A 192 12.32 -12.61 -18.72
N GLY A 193 13.39 -13.40 -18.60
CA GLY A 193 14.75 -12.91 -18.86
C GLY A 193 15.24 -11.86 -17.85
N LYS A 194 14.62 -11.79 -16.67
CA LYS A 194 15.03 -10.94 -15.55
C LYS A 194 15.33 -11.81 -14.33
N LEU A 195 16.43 -11.51 -13.66
CA LEU A 195 16.79 -12.06 -12.36
C LEU A 195 16.14 -11.21 -11.28
N TYR A 196 15.23 -11.82 -10.53
CA TYR A 196 14.60 -11.24 -9.37
C TYR A 196 15.33 -11.73 -8.12
N VAL A 197 15.82 -10.80 -7.31
CA VAL A 197 16.47 -11.09 -6.04
C VAL A 197 15.78 -10.32 -4.93
N CYS A 198 15.23 -11.04 -3.96
CA CYS A 198 14.75 -10.49 -2.70
C CYS A 198 15.81 -10.76 -1.63
N LYS A 199 16.36 -9.70 -1.05
CA LYS A 199 17.27 -9.77 0.10
C LYS A 199 16.54 -9.19 1.30
N ALA A 200 16.44 -9.96 2.38
CA ALA A 200 15.95 -9.48 3.66
C ALA A 200 17.02 -9.75 4.73
N GLN A 201 17.31 -8.76 5.56
CA GLN A 201 18.35 -8.85 6.57
C GLN A 201 17.91 -8.27 7.91
N ALA A 202 18.53 -8.74 8.98
CA ALA A 202 18.45 -8.14 10.30
C ALA A 202 19.72 -8.45 11.12
N GLY A 203 20.11 -7.53 11.99
CA GLY A 203 21.17 -7.76 12.97
C GLY A 203 20.83 -8.92 13.92
N ASP A 204 21.84 -9.67 14.35
CA ASP A 204 21.69 -10.81 15.25
C ASP A 204 21.00 -10.39 16.56
N LYS A 205 21.37 -9.23 17.12
CA LYS A 205 20.70 -8.62 18.28
C LYS A 205 19.18 -8.48 18.14
N ARG A 206 18.68 -8.22 16.94
CA ARG A 206 17.24 -8.09 16.62
C ARG A 206 16.63 -9.41 16.20
N TRP A 207 17.41 -10.26 15.56
CA TRP A 207 17.02 -11.57 15.06
C TRP A 207 16.31 -12.39 16.13
N PHE A 208 16.97 -12.62 17.27
CA PHE A 208 16.40 -13.38 18.38
C PHE A 208 15.34 -12.62 19.19
N LYS A 209 15.19 -11.29 18.99
CA LYS A 209 14.15 -10.46 19.64
C LYS A 209 12.85 -10.36 18.84
N GLY A 210 12.70 -11.20 17.82
CA GLY A 210 11.46 -11.31 17.03
C GLY A 210 11.59 -10.84 15.58
N ALA A 211 12.70 -10.19 15.19
CA ALA A 211 12.92 -9.81 13.79
C ALA A 211 13.01 -11.04 12.87
N LYS A 212 13.50 -12.18 13.39
CA LYS A 212 13.53 -13.47 12.69
C LYS A 212 12.21 -13.79 11.99
N LYS A 213 11.08 -13.74 12.72
CA LYS A 213 9.75 -14.02 12.17
C LYS A 213 9.44 -13.09 10.99
N PHE A 214 9.76 -11.81 11.09
CA PHE A 214 9.45 -10.84 10.04
C PHE A 214 10.31 -11.05 8.80
N VAL A 215 11.62 -11.27 8.97
CA VAL A 215 12.56 -11.49 7.88
C VAL A 215 12.27 -12.81 7.15
N GLU A 216 12.08 -13.91 7.90
CA GLU A 216 11.78 -15.23 7.32
C GLU A 216 10.45 -15.24 6.55
N ASN A 217 9.39 -14.64 7.11
CA ASN A 217 8.12 -14.58 6.40
C ASN A 217 8.18 -13.65 5.18
N ALA A 218 8.90 -12.53 5.27
CA ALA A 218 9.03 -11.62 4.14
C ALA A 218 9.78 -12.29 2.97
N ALA A 219 10.93 -12.91 3.24
CA ALA A 219 11.70 -13.66 2.25
C ALA A 219 10.91 -14.88 1.72
N GLY A 220 10.27 -15.66 2.60
CA GLY A 220 9.51 -16.85 2.21
C GLY A 220 8.21 -16.56 1.46
N SER A 221 7.64 -15.36 1.63
CA SER A 221 6.45 -14.92 0.88
C SER A 221 6.75 -14.36 -0.51
N PHE A 222 8.03 -14.19 -0.85
CA PHE A 222 8.45 -13.64 -2.13
C PHE A 222 8.08 -14.60 -3.26
N SER A 223 7.27 -14.11 -4.19
CA SER A 223 6.83 -14.85 -5.37
C SER A 223 6.91 -13.98 -6.61
N VAL A 224 7.31 -14.58 -7.71
CA VAL A 224 7.36 -13.94 -9.03
C VAL A 224 6.27 -14.58 -9.88
N ALA A 225 5.52 -13.72 -10.59
CA ALA A 225 4.39 -14.12 -11.42
C ALA A 225 4.81 -14.50 -12.83
#